data_AF-A0A1T3VSN1-F1
#
_entry.id   AF-A0A1T3VSN1-F1
#
_cell.length_a   1.000
_cell.length_b   1.000
_cell.length_c   1.000
_cell.angle_alpha   90.00
_cell.angle_beta   90.00
_cell.angle_gamma   90.00
#
_symmetry.space_group_name_H-M   'P 1'
#
loop_
_entity.id
_entity.type
_entity.pdbx_description
1 polymer ?
#
loop_
_entity_poly.entity_id
_entity_poly.type
_entity_poly.pdbx_seq_one_letter_code
_entity_poly.pdbx_strand_id
1 'polypeptide(L)'
;MTDRQADAVTGTIHKGLAEGKVGTLSGAMLGISCVAPGYTLTASIGVIVAAVGLKMPAIFIAGFIPMFLTAYAYRELNSRAPDCGASFTWSTKAFGPYVGWMCG
;
A
#
# COMPACT_ATOMS: atom_id res chain seq x y z
N MET A 1 30.49 34.98 -15.26
CA MET A 1 30.91 33.57 -15.49
C MET A 1 30.93 32.85 -14.14
N THR A 2 29.80 32.85 -13.40
CA THR A 2 29.79 32.35 -12.00
C THR A 2 28.40 31.97 -11.48
N ASP A 3 27.44 31.65 -12.37
CA ASP A 3 26.07 31.26 -11.97
C ASP A 3 25.76 29.77 -12.21
N ARG A 4 26.77 28.98 -12.61
CA ARG A 4 26.61 27.55 -12.99
C ARG A 4 27.02 26.54 -11.91
N GLN A 5 27.30 26.97 -10.68
CA GLN A 5 27.92 26.10 -9.67
C GLN A 5 27.06 25.80 -8.44
N ALA A 6 25.83 26.31 -8.32
CA ALA A 6 24.94 25.98 -7.20
C ALA A 6 24.11 24.69 -7.39
N ASP A 7 23.85 24.26 -8.63
CA ASP A 7 22.97 23.10 -8.91
C ASP A 7 23.69 21.74 -8.94
N ALA A 8 25.02 21.70 -8.78
CA ALA A 8 25.80 20.48 -8.99
C ALA A 8 25.96 19.57 -7.76
N VAL A 9 25.44 19.95 -6.58
CA VAL A 9 25.60 19.18 -5.31
C VAL A 9 24.27 18.55 -4.84
N THR A 10 23.16 18.76 -5.53
CA THR A 10 21.89 18.06 -5.22
C THR A 10 21.25 17.60 -6.51
N GLY A 11 21.73 16.46 -7.02
CA GLY A 11 21.09 15.74 -8.12
C GLY A 11 19.75 15.16 -7.68
N THR A 12 18.73 15.98 -7.53
CA THR A 12 17.35 15.52 -7.38
C THR A 12 16.87 14.95 -8.71
N ILE A 13 17.17 13.66 -8.93
CA ILE A 13 16.38 12.84 -9.85
C ILE A 13 14.93 13.01 -9.40
N HIS A 14 14.05 13.46 -10.31
CA HIS A 14 12.63 13.59 -10.01
C HIS A 14 12.11 12.23 -9.51
N LYS A 15 11.73 12.19 -8.23
CA LYS A 15 11.31 10.96 -7.55
C LYS A 15 9.91 10.62 -8.04
N GLY A 16 9.79 9.60 -8.87
CA GLY A 16 8.47 9.15 -9.32
C GLY A 16 8.53 8.31 -10.58
N LEU A 17 7.37 7.74 -10.92
CA LEU A 17 7.18 7.10 -12.22
C LEU A 17 7.04 8.18 -13.30
N ALA A 18 7.47 7.87 -14.53
CA ALA A 18 7.25 8.77 -15.67
C ALA A 18 5.75 9.12 -15.82
N GLU A 19 5.48 10.37 -16.16
CA GLU A 19 4.14 10.94 -16.18
C GLU A 19 3.20 10.15 -17.12
N GLY A 20 1.97 9.89 -16.67
CA GLY A 20 0.95 9.17 -17.45
C GLY A 20 1.18 7.67 -17.64
N LYS A 21 2.21 7.06 -17.04
CA LYS A 21 2.51 5.63 -17.26
C LYS A 21 1.64 4.66 -16.46
N VAL A 22 1.17 5.06 -15.27
CA VAL A 22 0.23 4.28 -14.45
C VAL A 22 -0.92 5.17 -14.05
N GLY A 23 -2.12 4.81 -14.50
CA GLY A 23 -3.37 5.45 -14.11
C GLY A 23 -4.06 4.67 -13.00
N THR A 24 -5.24 5.14 -12.58
CA THR A 24 -6.05 4.48 -11.54
C THR A 24 -6.40 3.03 -11.89
N LEU A 25 -6.74 2.76 -13.15
CA LEU A 25 -7.10 1.41 -13.60
C LEU A 25 -5.90 0.45 -13.57
N SER A 26 -4.76 0.84 -14.16
CA SER A 26 -3.56 -0.01 -14.15
C SER A 26 -2.99 -0.17 -12.75
N GLY A 27 -3.06 0.87 -11.91
CA GLY A 27 -2.72 0.78 -10.48
C GLY A 27 -3.62 -0.19 -9.71
N ALA A 28 -4.94 -0.16 -9.96
CA ALA A 28 -5.88 -1.10 -9.34
C ALA A 28 -5.57 -2.55 -9.76
N MET A 29 -5.28 -2.79 -11.04
CA MET A 29 -4.92 -4.11 -11.53
C MET A 29 -3.61 -4.63 -10.89
N LEU A 30 -2.59 -3.78 -10.77
CA LEU A 30 -1.35 -4.14 -10.07
C LEU A 30 -1.61 -4.55 -8.61
N GLY A 31 -2.50 -3.83 -7.91
CA GLY A 31 -2.91 -4.19 -6.56
C GLY A 31 -3.65 -5.52 -6.48
N ILE A 32 -4.61 -5.76 -7.38
CA ILE A 32 -5.38 -7.02 -7.43
C ILE A 32 -4.46 -8.21 -7.71
N SER A 33 -3.50 -8.05 -8.64
CA SER A 33 -2.52 -9.09 -8.95
C SER A 33 -1.63 -9.43 -7.76
N CYS A 34 -1.22 -8.44 -6.95
CA CYS A 34 -0.40 -8.67 -5.76
C CYS A 34 -1.16 -9.40 -4.65
N VAL A 35 -2.42 -9.05 -4.43
CA VAL A 35 -3.25 -9.68 -3.39
C VAL A 35 -3.76 -11.06 -3.81
N ALA A 36 -3.95 -11.29 -5.11
CA ALA A 36 -4.47 -12.53 -5.70
C ALA A 36 -5.69 -13.10 -4.94
N PRO A 37 -6.76 -12.31 -4.75
CA PRO A 37 -7.86 -12.66 -3.84
C PRO A 37 -8.60 -13.93 -4.27
N GLY A 38 -8.65 -14.23 -5.58
CA GLY A 38 -9.28 -15.46 -6.07
C GLY A 38 -8.53 -16.74 -5.66
N TYR A 39 -7.20 -16.69 -5.60
CA TYR A 39 -6.39 -17.83 -5.19
C TYR A 39 -6.56 -18.13 -3.70
N THR A 40 -6.40 -17.10 -2.86
CA THR A 40 -6.52 -17.23 -1.40
C THR A 40 -7.94 -17.61 -0.98
N LEU A 41 -8.96 -17.05 -1.62
CA LEU A 41 -10.35 -17.40 -1.36
C LEU A 41 -10.65 -18.86 -1.70
N THR A 42 -10.20 -19.34 -2.86
CA THR A 42 -10.39 -20.74 -3.27
C THR A 42 -9.70 -21.70 -2.30
N ALA A 43 -8.49 -21.37 -1.84
CA ALA A 43 -7.75 -22.18 -0.89
C ALA A 43 -8.42 -22.25 0.49
N SER A 44 -9.04 -21.15 0.96
CA SER A 44 -9.57 -21.07 2.33
C SER A 44 -11.08 -21.32 2.46
N ILE A 45 -11.86 -21.23 1.38
CA ILE A 45 -13.35 -21.35 1.43
C ILE A 45 -13.82 -22.64 2.12
N GLY A 46 -13.21 -23.78 1.81
CA GLY A 46 -13.63 -25.06 2.37
C GLY A 46 -13.50 -25.11 3.89
N VAL A 47 -12.39 -24.58 4.42
CA VAL A 47 -12.12 -24.52 5.86
C VAL A 47 -13.06 -23.52 6.55
N ILE A 48 -13.31 -22.37 5.93
CA ILE A 48 -14.22 -21.35 6.48
C ILE A 48 -15.64 -21.92 6.57
N VAL A 49 -16.15 -22.53 5.50
CA VAL A 49 -17.49 -23.12 5.50
C VAL A 49 -17.60 -24.27 6.52
N ALA A 50 -16.55 -25.09 6.68
CA ALA A 50 -16.53 -26.15 7.70
C ALA A 50 -16.60 -25.59 9.13
N ALA A 51 -15.96 -24.44 9.42
CA ALA A 51 -15.93 -23.88 10.76
C ALA A 51 -17.20 -23.08 11.14
N VAL A 52 -17.77 -22.32 10.19
CA VAL A 52 -18.84 -21.33 10.49
C VAL A 52 -20.10 -21.49 9.65
N GLY A 53 -20.09 -22.39 8.66
CA GLY A 53 -21.26 -22.76 7.86
C GLY A 53 -21.96 -21.55 7.25
N LEU A 54 -23.27 -21.46 7.46
CA LEU A 54 -24.13 -20.39 6.93
C LEU A 54 -23.78 -18.98 7.47
N LYS A 55 -22.96 -18.86 8.53
CA LYS A 55 -22.53 -17.55 9.07
C LYS A 55 -21.31 -16.96 8.33
N MET A 56 -20.76 -17.68 7.37
CA MET A 56 -19.61 -17.26 6.55
C MET A 56 -19.74 -15.82 5.97
N PRO A 57 -20.88 -15.39 5.39
CA PRO A 57 -21.03 -14.04 4.87
C PRO A 57 -20.85 -12.94 5.93
N ALA A 58 -21.35 -13.17 7.16
CA ALA A 58 -21.22 -12.21 8.24
C ALA A 58 -19.75 -12.01 8.67
N ILE A 59 -18.96 -13.07 8.63
CA ILE A 59 -17.52 -13.03 8.97
C ILE A 59 -16.72 -12.34 7.87
N PHE A 60 -17.06 -12.54 6.60
CA PHE A 60 -16.44 -11.78 5.51
C PHE A 60 -16.68 -10.28 5.64
N ILE A 61 -17.90 -9.87 6.00
CA ILE A 61 -18.21 -8.45 6.25
C ILE A 61 -17.44 -7.94 7.47
N ALA A 62 -17.41 -8.71 8.58
CA ALA A 62 -16.67 -8.33 9.77
C ALA A 62 -15.16 -8.16 9.48
N GLY A 63 -14.57 -9.06 8.69
CA GLY A 63 -13.18 -8.98 8.26
C GLY A 63 -12.90 -7.86 7.24
N PHE A 64 -13.90 -7.47 6.45
CA PHE A 64 -13.78 -6.37 5.49
C PHE A 64 -13.61 -5.01 6.18
N ILE A 65 -14.26 -4.78 7.32
CA ILE A 65 -14.22 -3.49 8.05
C ILE A 65 -12.79 -3.04 8.38
N PRO A 66 -11.96 -3.81 9.10
CA PRO A 66 -10.59 -3.39 9.43
C PRO A 66 -9.72 -3.23 8.18
N MET A 67 -9.91 -4.08 7.17
CA MET A 67 -9.18 -3.98 5.90
C MET A 67 -9.54 -2.69 5.15
N PHE A 68 -10.82 -2.31 5.13
CA PHE A 68 -11.32 -1.09 4.52
C PHE A 68 -10.78 0.16 5.22
N LEU A 69 -10.79 0.19 6.55
CA LEU A 69 -10.21 1.29 7.33
C LEU A 69 -8.71 1.45 7.04
N THR A 70 -8.00 0.34 6.91
CA THR A 70 -6.57 0.34 6.54
C THR A 70 -6.38 0.90 5.14
N ALA A 71 -7.16 0.46 4.15
CA ALA A 71 -7.09 1.00 2.79
C ALA A 71 -7.34 2.52 2.73
N TYR A 72 -8.29 3.02 3.53
CA TYR A 72 -8.54 4.46 3.62
C TYR A 72 -7.37 5.22 4.26
N ALA A 73 -6.78 4.69 5.33
CA ALA A 73 -5.59 5.28 5.94
C ALA A 73 -4.41 5.35 4.96
N TYR A 74 -4.17 4.27 4.21
CA TYR A 74 -3.13 4.26 3.15
C TYR A 74 -3.42 5.25 2.03
N ARG A 75 -4.68 5.44 1.65
CA ARG A 75 -5.08 6.46 0.66
C ARG A 75 -4.74 7.86 1.14
N GLU A 76 -5.10 8.21 2.38
CA GLU A 76 -4.81 9.52 2.98
C GLU A 76 -3.30 9.75 3.14
N LEU A 77 -2.56 8.74 3.60
CA LEU A 77 -1.11 8.82 3.73
C LEU A 77 -0.42 8.97 2.38
N ASN A 78 -0.82 8.20 1.36
CA ASN A 78 -0.32 8.33 -0.01
C ASN A 78 -0.59 9.72 -0.60
N SER A 79 -1.72 10.35 -0.25
CA SER A 79 -2.03 11.71 -0.72
C SER A 79 -1.16 12.78 -0.07
N ARG A 80 -0.71 12.58 1.17
CA ARG A 80 0.07 13.57 1.93
C ARG A 80 1.58 13.39 1.81
N ALA A 81 2.03 12.14 1.72
CA ALA A 81 3.44 11.77 1.66
C ALA A 81 3.64 10.62 0.64
N PRO A 82 3.68 10.94 -0.67
CA PRO A 82 3.88 9.95 -1.72
C PRO A 82 5.31 9.39 -1.67
N ASP A 83 5.48 8.26 -1.02
CA ASP A 83 6.77 7.58 -0.84
C ASP A 83 6.69 6.12 -1.36
N CYS A 84 7.72 5.67 -2.08
CA CYS A 84 7.78 4.30 -2.62
C CYS A 84 8.00 3.21 -1.54
N GLY A 85 8.34 3.61 -0.31
CA GLY A 85 8.56 2.72 0.84
C GLY A 85 7.46 2.80 1.89
N ALA A 86 6.26 3.26 1.50
CA ALA A 86 5.04 3.47 2.27
C ALA A 86 5.16 3.17 3.78
N SER A 87 4.95 1.91 4.19
CA SER A 87 4.86 1.52 5.61
C SER A 87 6.15 1.76 6.40
N PHE A 88 7.32 1.40 5.85
CA PHE A 88 8.62 1.66 6.48
C PHE A 88 8.91 3.16 6.56
N THR A 89 8.72 3.89 5.45
CA THR A 89 9.05 5.31 5.35
C THR A 89 8.14 6.16 6.24
N TRP A 90 6.82 5.90 6.23
CA TRP A 90 5.87 6.63 7.05
C TRP A 90 6.06 6.33 8.53
N SER A 91 6.26 5.07 8.90
CA SER A 91 6.49 4.70 10.30
C SER A 91 7.81 5.23 10.84
N THR A 92 8.88 5.21 10.02
CA THR A 92 10.16 5.83 10.38
C THR A 92 10.03 7.34 10.57
N LYS A 93 9.30 8.03 9.67
CA LYS A 93 9.07 9.47 9.75
C LYS A 93 8.18 9.86 10.94
N ALA A 94 7.20 9.04 11.29
CA ALA A 94 6.23 9.35 12.35
C ALA A 94 6.69 8.95 13.76
N PHE A 95 7.35 7.80 13.91
CA PHE A 95 7.65 7.18 15.21
C PHE A 95 9.13 6.84 15.42
N GLY A 96 9.98 7.03 14.40
CA GLY A 96 11.42 6.76 14.47
C GLY A 96 11.83 5.41 13.86
N PRO A 97 13.15 5.18 13.70
CA PRO A 97 13.70 4.10 12.88
C PRO A 97 13.41 2.69 13.42
N TYR A 98 13.24 2.53 14.72
CA TYR A 98 12.92 1.22 15.32
C TYR A 98 11.51 0.74 14.94
N VAL A 99 10.51 1.64 15.02
CA VAL A 99 9.14 1.33 14.60
C VAL A 99 9.06 1.18 13.08
N GLY A 100 9.87 1.95 12.34
CA GLY A 100 10.11 1.74 10.91
C GLY A 100 10.53 0.31 10.59
N TRP A 101 11.58 -0.19 11.24
CA TRP A 101 12.10 -1.55 11.07
C TRP A 101 11.10 -2.64 11.48
N MET A 102 10.23 -2.40 12.46
CA MET A 102 9.17 -3.36 12.80
C MET A 102 8.02 -3.36 11.80
N CYS A 103 7.81 -2.27 11.07
CA CYS A 103 6.67 -2.10 10.17
C CYS A 103 6.96 -2.54 8.72
N GLY A 104 8.23 -2.60 8.32
CA GLY A 104 8.67 -3.06 6.99
C GLY A 104 9.55 -4.30 7.09
#